data_AF-A0A930G0M1-F1
#
_entry.id   AF-A0A930G0M1-F1
#
_cell.length_a   1.000
_cell.length_b   1.000
_cell.length_c   1.000
_cell.angle_alpha   90.00
_cell.angle_beta   90.00
_cell.angle_gamma   90.00
#
_symmetry.space_group_name_H-M   'P 1'
#
loop_
_entity.id
_entity.type
_entity.pdbx_description
1 polymer ?
#
loop_
_entity_poly.entity_id
_entity_poly.type
_entity_poly.pdbx_seq_one_letter_code
_entity_poly.pdbx_strand_id
1 'polypeptide(L)'
;AVAAWLPEWVVTAAVALLFAWFGIAALRFEEDDDEEIEEKPGHGVFATTFLMIFLAEFGDKTQIAVAGLGSTADTAATWVGGTLALATTSLLGVYAGRRLLNKLPLHWIHRVSGIFFLLLALLAVLRLVGAF
;
A
#
# COMPACT_ATOMS: atom_id res chain seq x y z
N ALA A 1 -14.76 -13.33 -5.12
CA ALA A 1 -14.86 -14.26 -6.27
C ALA A 1 -13.57 -15.07 -6.45
N VAL A 2 -12.39 -14.46 -6.64
CA VAL A 2 -11.11 -15.21 -6.82
C VAL A 2 -10.61 -15.90 -5.54
N ALA A 3 -10.78 -15.28 -4.36
CA ALA A 3 -10.41 -15.88 -3.08
C ALA A 3 -11.23 -17.15 -2.74
N ALA A 4 -12.39 -17.36 -3.37
CA ALA A 4 -13.18 -18.58 -3.19
C ALA A 4 -12.61 -19.78 -3.97
N TRP A 5 -11.73 -19.52 -4.94
CA TRP A 5 -11.06 -20.55 -5.76
C TRP A 5 -9.68 -20.91 -5.22
N LEU A 6 -9.14 -20.10 -4.30
CA LEU A 6 -7.84 -20.31 -3.67
C LEU A 6 -8.05 -20.88 -2.26
N PRO A 7 -7.38 -21.98 -1.90
CA PRO A 7 -7.46 -22.50 -0.54
C PRO A 7 -7.02 -21.45 0.49
N GLU A 8 -7.77 -21.30 1.59
CA GLU A 8 -7.48 -20.28 2.61
C GLU A 8 -6.06 -20.40 3.20
N TRP A 9 -5.55 -21.62 3.31
CA TRP A 9 -4.19 -21.88 3.79
C TRP A 9 -3.13 -21.32 2.83
N VAL A 10 -3.37 -21.35 1.50
CA VAL A 10 -2.46 -20.78 0.50
C VAL A 10 -2.44 -19.27 0.61
N VAL A 11 -3.62 -18.65 0.69
CA VAL A 11 -3.74 -17.19 0.82
C VAL A 11 -3.07 -16.71 2.11
N THR A 12 -3.35 -17.39 3.22
CA THR A 12 -2.80 -17.02 4.54
C THR A 12 -1.29 -17.24 4.60
N ALA A 13 -0.78 -18.33 4.02
CA ALA A 13 0.66 -18.56 3.90
C ALA A 13 1.34 -17.49 3.02
N ALA A 14 0.75 -17.14 1.88
CA ALA A 14 1.28 -16.08 1.01
C ALA A 14 1.32 -14.72 1.73
N VAL A 15 0.26 -14.39 2.47
CA VAL A 15 0.19 -13.15 3.28
C VAL A 15 1.24 -13.17 4.39
N ALA A 16 1.40 -14.28 5.10
CA ALA A 16 2.41 -14.42 6.15
C ALA A 16 3.83 -14.23 5.58
N LEU A 17 4.13 -14.86 4.44
CA LEU A 17 5.42 -14.74 3.78
C LEU A 17 5.68 -13.31 3.28
N LEU A 18 4.68 -12.66 2.67
CA LEU A 18 4.78 -11.27 2.22
C LEU A 18 5.06 -10.32 3.39
N PHE A 19 4.30 -10.42 4.48
CA PHE A 19 4.52 -9.59 5.65
C PHE A 19 5.84 -9.89 6.35
N ALA A 20 6.28 -11.14 6.40
CA ALA A 20 7.59 -11.49 6.93
C ALA A 20 8.71 -10.88 6.07
N TRP A 21 8.61 -10.99 4.74
CA TRP A 21 9.55 -10.42 3.80
C TRP A 21 9.64 -8.89 3.95
N PHE A 22 8.50 -8.19 3.88
CA PHE A 22 8.47 -6.73 4.03
C PHE A 22 8.91 -6.28 5.42
N GLY A 23 8.56 -7.02 6.47
CA GLY A 23 8.99 -6.73 7.83
C GLY A 23 10.50 -6.82 8.00
N ILE A 24 11.12 -7.90 7.50
CA ILE A 24 12.57 -8.07 7.52
C ILE A 24 13.26 -7.03 6.64
N ALA A 25 12.75 -6.80 5.43
CA ALA A 25 13.30 -5.81 4.50
C ALA A 25 13.28 -4.40 5.10
N ALA A 26 12.18 -4.01 5.75
CA ALA A 26 12.06 -2.72 6.42
C ALA A 26 13.00 -2.59 7.63
N LEU A 27 13.24 -3.67 8.39
CA LEU A 27 14.21 -3.64 9.50
C LEU A 27 15.67 -3.65 9.06
N ARG A 28 15.96 -4.18 7.87
CA ARG A 28 17.28 -4.18 7.25
C ARG A 28 17.54 -2.94 6.41
N PHE A 29 16.62 -1.98 6.41
CA PHE A 29 16.85 -0.70 5.76
C PHE A 29 17.93 0.05 6.54
N GLU A 30 19.13 0.07 5.98
CA GLU A 30 20.21 0.97 6.37
C GLU A 30 20.00 2.26 5.56
N GLU A 31 19.94 3.41 6.26
CA GLU A 31 20.07 4.70 5.60
C GLU A 31 21.51 4.76 5.10
N ASP A 32 21.72 4.53 3.81
CA ASP A 32 22.96 4.97 3.16
C ASP A 32 22.94 6.51 3.18
N ASP A 33 23.48 7.08 4.26
CA ASP A 33 23.56 8.53 4.52
C ASP A 33 24.34 9.30 3.43
N ASP A 34 25.01 8.60 2.50
CA ASP A 34 25.89 9.15 1.47
C ASP A 34 25.34 9.05 0.03
N GLU A 35 24.14 8.49 -0.20
CA GLU A 35 23.48 8.64 -1.50
C GLU A 35 22.81 10.02 -1.58
N GLU A 36 23.54 11.03 -2.04
CA GLU A 36 22.94 12.22 -2.65
C GLU A 36 21.88 11.71 -3.64
N ILE A 37 20.60 11.97 -3.34
CA ILE A 37 19.50 11.65 -4.26
C ILE A 37 19.81 12.43 -5.53
N GLU A 38 20.41 11.74 -6.49
CA GLU A 38 20.83 12.33 -7.76
C GLU A 38 19.52 12.69 -8.47
N GLU A 39 19.08 13.94 -8.31
CA GLU A 39 17.91 14.48 -8.99
C GLU A 39 18.25 14.57 -10.47
N LYS A 40 18.16 13.41 -11.16
CA LYS A 40 18.20 13.36 -12.61
C LYS A 40 17.03 14.24 -13.08
N PRO A 41 17.28 15.29 -13.88
CA PRO A 41 16.22 16.12 -14.42
C PRO A 41 15.46 15.28 -15.46
N GLY A 42 14.50 14.50 -14.98
CA GLY A 42 13.61 13.68 -15.77
C GLY A 42 12.37 14.48 -16.10
N HIS A 43 12.06 14.56 -17.40
CA HIS A 43 10.86 15.22 -17.88
C HIS A 43 9.61 14.63 -17.22
N GLY A 44 8.98 15.43 -16.36
CA GLY A 44 7.61 15.27 -15.89
C GLY A 44 7.43 14.50 -14.58
N VAL A 45 7.81 15.08 -13.43
CA VAL A 45 7.42 14.61 -12.08
C VAL A 45 5.93 14.23 -12.00
N PHE A 46 5.08 14.99 -12.69
CA PHE A 46 3.66 14.68 -12.85
C PHE A 46 3.41 13.32 -13.51
N ALA A 47 4.02 13.05 -14.68
CA ALA A 47 3.84 11.81 -15.42
C ALA A 47 4.41 10.62 -14.65
N THR A 48 5.60 10.75 -14.05
CA THR A 48 6.21 9.69 -13.23
C THR A 48 5.33 9.37 -12.02
N THR A 49 4.88 10.38 -11.29
CA THR A 49 4.01 10.18 -10.12
C THR A 49 2.66 9.60 -10.53
N PHE A 50 2.05 10.12 -11.59
CA PHE A 50 0.79 9.61 -12.14
C PHE A 50 0.92 8.14 -12.51
N LEU A 51 1.95 7.76 -13.28
CA LEU A 51 2.17 6.38 -13.69
C LEU A 51 2.45 5.47 -12.50
N MET A 52 3.28 5.90 -11.54
CA MET A 52 3.56 5.12 -10.34
C MET A 52 2.28 4.82 -9.54
N ILE A 53 1.46 5.85 -9.25
CA ILE A 53 0.22 5.68 -8.49
C ILE A 53 -0.81 4.89 -9.30
N PHE A 54 -0.98 5.22 -10.58
CA PHE A 54 -1.90 4.53 -11.47
C PHE A 54 -1.61 3.03 -11.50
N LEU A 55 -0.34 2.65 -11.71
CA LEU A 55 0.06 1.25 -11.78
C LEU A 55 -0.04 0.56 -10.42
N ALA A 56 0.26 1.26 -9.32
CA ALA A 56 0.16 0.74 -7.97
C ALA A 56 -1.30 0.46 -7.55
N GLU A 57 -2.25 1.29 -7.99
CA GLU A 57 -3.67 1.15 -7.65
C GLU A 57 -4.48 0.40 -8.72
N PHE A 58 -3.91 0.12 -9.90
CA PHE A 58 -4.62 -0.50 -11.01
C PHE A 58 -5.20 -1.87 -10.63
N GLY A 59 -6.53 -1.97 -10.64
CA GLY A 59 -7.25 -3.20 -10.31
C GLY A 59 -7.37 -3.49 -8.81
N ASP A 60 -7.12 -2.51 -7.94
CA ASP A 60 -7.39 -2.67 -6.51
C ASP A 60 -8.89 -2.90 -6.21
N LYS A 61 -9.17 -3.48 -5.04
CA LYS A 61 -10.52 -3.74 -4.52
C LYS A 61 -11.40 -2.49 -4.54
N THR A 62 -10.84 -1.31 -4.29
CA THR A 62 -11.58 -0.05 -4.36
C THR A 62 -12.13 0.20 -5.78
N GLN A 63 -11.37 -0.09 -6.83
CA GLN A 63 -11.82 0.06 -8.22
C GLN A 63 -12.92 -0.94 -8.58
N ILE A 64 -12.81 -2.18 -8.11
CA ILE A 64 -13.88 -3.20 -8.29
C ILE A 64 -15.16 -2.78 -7.56
N ALA A 65 -15.03 -2.19 -6.36
CA ALA A 65 -16.18 -1.67 -5.61
C ALA A 65 -16.85 -0.50 -6.35
N VAL A 66 -16.08 0.45 -6.89
CA VAL A 66 -16.60 1.56 -7.69
C VAL A 66 -17.28 1.07 -8.96
N ALA A 67 -16.69 0.09 -9.67
CA ALA A 67 -17.30 -0.52 -10.85
C ALA A 67 -18.64 -1.23 -10.51
N GLY A 68 -18.69 -1.93 -9.37
CA GLY A 68 -19.92 -2.52 -8.85
C GLY A 68 -21.00 -1.47 -8.55
N LEU A 69 -20.63 -0.40 -7.84
CA LEU A 69 -21.55 0.71 -7.55
C LEU A 69 -22.08 1.36 -8.83
N GLY A 70 -21.23 1.54 -9.84
CA GLY A 70 -21.61 2.14 -11.12
C GLY A 70 -22.61 1.30 -11.92
N SER A 71 -22.73 0.00 -11.62
CA SER A 71 -23.74 -0.89 -12.21
C SER A 71 -25.11 -0.81 -11.52
N THR A 72 -25.15 -0.38 -10.26
CA THR A 72 -26.38 -0.35 -9.44
C THR A 72 -26.90 1.04 -9.12
N ALA A 73 -26.04 2.06 -9.18
CA ALA A 73 -26.34 3.45 -8.85
C ALA A 73 -26.20 4.36 -10.07
N ASP A 74 -26.53 5.65 -9.91
CA ASP A 74 -26.34 6.63 -10.97
C ASP A 74 -24.85 6.71 -11.38
N THR A 75 -24.60 6.57 -12.68
CA THR A 75 -23.24 6.48 -13.23
C THR A 75 -22.48 7.78 -13.06
N ALA A 76 -23.13 8.93 -13.23
CA ALA A 76 -22.49 10.24 -13.09
C ALA A 76 -22.15 10.52 -11.62
N ALA A 77 -23.08 10.26 -10.70
CA ALA A 77 -22.85 10.40 -9.27
C ALA A 77 -21.74 9.46 -8.78
N THR A 78 -21.71 8.21 -9.26
CA THR A 78 -20.66 7.25 -8.91
C THR A 78 -19.29 7.68 -9.43
N TRP A 79 -19.22 8.17 -10.67
CA TRP A 79 -17.97 8.67 -11.25
C TRP A 79 -17.41 9.87 -10.48
N VAL A 80 -18.27 10.86 -10.17
CA VAL A 80 -17.86 12.03 -9.38
C VAL A 80 -17.46 11.62 -7.96
N GLY A 81 -18.27 10.79 -7.30
CA GLY A 81 -18.02 10.34 -5.92
C GLY A 81 -16.73 9.53 -5.80
N GLY A 82 -16.49 8.58 -6.71
CA GLY A 82 -15.26 7.78 -6.74
C GLY A 82 -14.01 8.64 -7.02
N THR A 83 -14.12 9.57 -7.96
CA THR A 83 -13.01 10.50 -8.28
C THR A 83 -12.68 11.41 -7.10
N LEU A 84 -13.69 11.98 -6.45
CA LEU A 84 -13.49 12.83 -5.26
C LEU A 84 -12.95 12.04 -4.07
N ALA A 85 -13.42 10.81 -3.86
CA ALA A 85 -12.91 9.94 -2.82
C ALA A 85 -11.41 9.69 -3.02
N LEU A 86 -11.02 9.23 -4.22
CA LEU A 86 -9.63 8.97 -4.57
C LEU A 86 -8.76 10.23 -4.40
N ALA A 87 -9.16 11.35 -5.02
CA ALA A 87 -8.41 12.60 -4.94
C ALA A 87 -8.22 13.08 -3.50
N THR A 88 -9.27 12.96 -2.66
CA THR A 88 -9.20 13.37 -1.25
C THR A 88 -8.28 12.45 -0.46
N THR A 89 -8.37 11.13 -0.63
CA THR A 89 -7.49 10.19 0.07
C THR A 89 -6.02 10.35 -0.33
N SER A 90 -5.73 10.55 -1.63
CA SER A 90 -4.36 10.80 -2.09
C SER A 90 -3.82 12.13 -1.55
N LEU A 91 -4.63 13.19 -1.55
CA LEU A 91 -4.23 14.50 -1.01
C LEU A 91 -3.90 14.41 0.49
N LEU A 92 -4.76 13.74 1.26
CA LEU A 92 -4.54 13.50 2.69
C LEU A 92 -3.27 12.66 2.92
N GLY A 93 -3.06 11.61 2.13
CA GLY A 93 -1.87 10.76 2.20
C GLY A 93 -0.58 11.53 1.94
N VAL A 94 -0.54 12.37 0.89
CA VAL A 94 0.62 13.21 0.58
C VAL A 94 0.85 14.25 1.68
N TYR A 95 -0.20 14.90 2.18
CA TYR A 95 -0.08 15.88 3.25
C TYR A 95 0.45 15.26 4.55
N ALA A 96 -0.13 14.13 4.97
CA ALA A 96 0.30 13.40 6.16
C ALA A 96 1.73 12.87 5.99
N GLY A 97 2.07 12.28 4.85
CA GLY A 97 3.39 11.77 4.53
C GLY A 97 4.47 12.85 4.60
N ARG A 98 4.25 14.01 3.94
CA ARG A 98 5.17 15.16 4.01
C ARG A 98 5.38 15.63 5.45
N ARG A 99 4.31 15.73 6.24
CA ARG A 99 4.39 16.20 7.63
C ARG A 99 5.07 15.19 8.56
N LEU A 100 4.90 13.89 8.28
CA LEU A 100 5.53 12.81 9.03
C LEU A 100 7.04 12.75 8.73
N LEU A 101 7.41 12.76 7.45
CA LEU A 101 8.82 12.74 7.01
C LEU A 101 9.60 13.98 7.47
N ASN A 102 8.95 15.14 7.56
CA ASN A 102 9.59 16.34 8.10
C ASN A 102 9.80 16.32 9.62
N LYS A 103 9.19 15.38 10.35
CA LYS A 103 9.22 15.32 11.82
C LYS A 103 9.91 14.08 12.37
N LEU A 104 9.92 12.99 11.61
CA LEU A 104 10.48 11.71 12.04
C LEU A 104 11.60 11.29 11.09
N PRO A 105 12.77 10.88 11.63
CA PRO A 105 13.82 10.28 10.82
C PRO A 105 13.30 9.01 10.12
N LEU A 106 13.74 8.81 8.88
CA LEU A 106 13.30 7.72 7.99
C LEU A 106 13.61 6.34 8.59
N HIS A 107 14.74 6.19 9.31
CA HIS A 107 15.06 4.99 10.07
C HIS A 107 13.95 4.56 11.04
N TRP A 108 13.34 5.51 11.77
CA TRP A 108 12.28 5.17 12.73
C TRP A 108 10.99 4.74 12.04
N ILE A 109 10.67 5.34 10.88
CA ILE A 109 9.51 4.96 10.08
C ILE A 109 9.67 3.51 9.59
N HIS A 110 10.85 3.17 9.04
CA HIS A 110 11.16 1.81 8.60
C HIS A 110 11.15 0.81 9.75
N ARG A 111 11.71 1.18 10.91
CA ARG A 111 11.75 0.30 12.08
C ARG A 111 10.36 -0.01 12.64
N VAL A 112 9.51 1.01 12.78
CA VAL A 112 8.13 0.83 13.26
C VAL A 112 7.30 0.03 12.25
N SER A 113 7.41 0.34 10.96
CA SER A 113 6.76 -0.40 9.88
C SER A 113 7.20 -1.87 9.85
N GLY A 114 8.50 -2.12 10.00
CA GLY A 114 9.06 -3.47 10.02
C GLY A 114 8.54 -4.31 11.18
N ILE A 115 8.53 -3.75 12.40
CA ILE A 115 7.94 -4.41 13.58
C ILE A 115 6.46 -4.69 13.34
N PHE A 116 5.71 -3.72 12.82
CA PHE A 116 4.29 -3.87 12.54
C PHE A 116 4.02 -5.00 11.53
N PHE A 117 4.77 -5.06 10.43
CA PHE A 117 4.64 -6.14 9.46
C PHE A 117 5.02 -7.50 10.03
N LEU A 118 6.06 -7.60 10.87
CA LEU A 118 6.39 -8.85 11.54
C LEU A 118 5.30 -9.32 12.50
N LEU A 119 4.63 -8.41 13.20
CA LEU A 119 3.48 -8.74 14.04
C LEU A 119 2.31 -9.27 13.21
N LEU A 120 2.03 -8.67 12.04
CA LEU A 120 1.01 -9.18 11.12
C LEU A 120 1.40 -10.54 10.53
N ALA A 121 2.69 -10.75 10.21
CA ALA A 121 3.20 -12.04 9.75
C ALA A 121 3.00 -13.11 10.82
N LEU A 122 3.36 -12.82 12.08
CA LEU A 122 3.16 -13.73 13.20
C LEU A 122 1.67 -14.06 13.38
N LEU A 123 0.80 -13.06 13.34
CA LEU A 123 -0.64 -13.26 13.44
C LEU A 123 -1.18 -14.15 12.31
N ALA A 124 -0.70 -13.94 11.08
CA ALA A 124 -1.08 -14.77 9.93
C ALA A 124 -0.59 -16.23 10.09
N VAL A 125 0.61 -16.45 10.65
CA VAL A 125 1.12 -17.80 10.96
C VAL A 125 0.28 -18.47 12.05
N LEU A 126 -0.07 -17.76 13.12
CA LEU A 126 -0.89 -18.31 14.20
C LEU A 126 -2.25 -18.79 13.69
N ARG A 127 -2.87 -17.99 12.80
CA ARG A 127 -4.10 -18.36 12.11
C ARG A 127 -3.92 -19.59 11.21
N LEU A 128 -2.79 -19.68 10.50
CA LEU A 128 -2.49 -20.82 9.62
C LEU A 128 -2.32 -22.14 10.39
N VAL A 129 -1.75 -22.09 11.59
CA VAL A 129 -1.52 -23.27 12.45
C VAL A 129 -2.78 -23.67 13.24
N GLY A 130 -3.88 -22.91 13.11
CA GLY A 130 -5.13 -23.19 13.81
C GLY A 130 -5.09 -22.84 15.30
N ALA A 131 -4.15 -21.97 15.70
CA ALA A 131 -4.10 -21.44 17.06
C ALA A 131 -5.16 -20.34 17.30
N PHE A 132 -5.84 -19.88 16.24
CA PHE A 132 -6.92 -18.88 16.25
C PHE A 132 -7.77 -18.95 14.98
#